data_AF-A0A6V8JZX0-F1
#
_entry.id   AF-A0A6V8JZX0-F1
#
_cell.length_a   1.000
_cell.length_b   1.000
_cell.length_c   1.000
_cell.angle_alpha   90.00
_cell.angle_beta   90.00
_cell.angle_gamma   90.00
#
_symmetry.space_group_name_H-M   'P 1'
#
loop_
_entity.id
_entity.type
_entity.pdbx_description
1 polymer ?
#
loop_
_entity_poly.entity_id
_entity_poly.type
_entity_poly.pdbx_seq_one_letter_code
_entity_poly.pdbx_strand_id
1 'polypeptide(L)'
;MATRAEYEGLFKRYDHNGDGLIRQSDLDLLNQRWCVALHVAPGCPQWYAITTHSNRLWQHLPGRIDEAGDKVVSLDDWVAAHDDWDFVERVAMPWAVSVFDMGADGEGRVSLQVWMTTQSVSDYPQVASLEAFQRLDENGDGYLDREPFTKYIEDFYRRTGD
;
A
#
# COMPACT_ATOMS: atom_id res chain seq x y z
N MET A 1 -4.65 15.17 7.08
CA MET A 1 -3.53 14.77 6.23
C MET A 1 -2.39 14.30 7.09
N ALA A 2 -2.00 13.03 6.89
CA ALA A 2 -0.89 12.42 7.59
C ALA A 2 0.33 13.33 7.52
N THR A 3 1.21 13.25 8.51
CA THR A 3 2.39 14.10 8.58
C THR A 3 3.34 13.79 7.43
N ARG A 4 4.15 14.78 7.02
CA ARG A 4 5.24 14.55 6.04
C ARG A 4 6.14 13.38 6.45
N ALA A 5 6.41 13.22 7.75
CA ALA A 5 7.20 12.11 8.28
C ALA A 5 6.54 10.73 8.05
N GLU A 6 5.21 10.64 8.13
CA GLU A 6 4.47 9.42 7.81
C GLU A 6 4.53 9.12 6.30
N TYR A 7 4.40 10.13 5.44
CA TYR A 7 4.57 9.96 3.99
C TYR A 7 6.01 9.61 3.59
N GLU A 8 7.01 10.18 4.26
CA GLU A 8 8.42 9.80 4.11
C GLU A 8 8.66 8.34 4.53
N GLY A 9 8.04 7.92 5.63
CA GLY A 9 8.06 6.54 6.10
C GLY A 9 7.42 5.57 5.11
N LEU A 10 6.34 5.98 4.43
CA LEU A 10 5.75 5.22 3.33
C LEU A 10 6.68 5.20 2.12
N PHE A 11 7.18 6.36 1.68
CA PHE A 11 8.06 6.50 0.52
C PHE A 11 9.26 5.57 0.61
N LYS A 12 9.96 5.55 1.75
CA LYS A 12 11.14 4.68 1.98
C LYS A 12 10.85 3.18 1.87
N ARG A 13 9.59 2.76 2.02
CA ARG A 13 9.19 1.35 1.88
C ARG A 13 8.89 1.00 0.42
N TYR A 14 8.47 1.99 -0.36
CA TYR A 14 8.23 1.84 -1.80
C TYR A 14 9.52 2.02 -2.61
N ASP A 15 10.45 2.87 -2.15
CA ASP A 15 11.80 3.03 -2.71
C ASP A 15 12.67 1.81 -2.35
N HIS A 16 12.51 0.74 -3.13
CA HIS A 16 13.13 -0.53 -2.79
C HIS A 16 14.66 -0.52 -2.95
N ASN A 17 15.17 0.20 -3.94
CA ASN A 17 16.61 0.30 -4.19
C ASN A 17 17.28 1.40 -3.33
N GLY A 18 16.50 2.25 -2.65
CA GLY A 18 16.98 3.28 -1.73
C GLY A 18 17.64 4.46 -2.42
N ASP A 19 17.33 4.69 -3.70
CA ASP A 19 17.95 5.77 -4.48
C ASP A 19 17.20 7.11 -4.38
N GLY A 20 16.14 7.15 -3.57
CA GLY A 20 15.34 8.33 -3.32
C GLY A 20 14.33 8.63 -4.42
N LEU A 21 14.10 7.69 -5.36
CA LEU A 21 13.17 7.82 -6.47
C LEU A 21 12.32 6.55 -6.62
N ILE A 22 11.01 6.72 -6.69
CA ILE A 22 10.10 5.61 -7.03
C ILE A 22 9.98 5.51 -8.56
N ARG A 23 10.20 4.32 -9.07
CA ARG A 23 9.94 3.92 -10.46
C ARG A 23 8.81 2.91 -10.55
N GLN A 24 8.31 2.70 -11.76
CA GLN A 24 7.35 1.63 -12.02
C GLN A 24 7.89 0.26 -11.60
N SER A 25 9.19 0.01 -11.82
CA SER A 25 9.85 -1.23 -11.43
C SER A 25 9.81 -1.51 -9.93
N ASP A 26 9.83 -0.47 -9.10
CA ASP A 26 9.76 -0.64 -7.65
C ASP A 26 8.37 -1.12 -7.22
N LEU A 27 7.33 -0.53 -7.82
CA LEU A 27 5.94 -0.95 -7.63
C LEU A 27 5.72 -2.38 -8.16
N ASP A 28 6.20 -2.68 -9.36
CA ASP A 28 6.07 -4.02 -9.97
C ASP A 28 6.77 -5.09 -9.12
N LEU A 29 7.96 -4.79 -8.60
CA LEU A 29 8.71 -5.69 -7.72
C LEU A 29 7.95 -5.95 -6.41
N LEU A 30 7.38 -4.89 -5.81
CA LEU A 30 6.61 -5.02 -4.58
C LEU A 30 5.36 -5.88 -4.79
N ASN A 31 4.62 -5.65 -5.88
CA ASN A 31 3.45 -6.44 -6.26
C ASN A 31 3.81 -7.91 -6.44
N GLN A 32 4.90 -8.17 -7.17
CA GLN A 32 5.36 -9.53 -7.42
C GLN A 32 5.70 -10.24 -6.11
N ARG A 33 6.36 -9.56 -5.17
CA ARG A 33 6.71 -10.14 -3.87
C ARG A 33 5.48 -10.49 -3.05
N TRP A 34 4.47 -9.62 -3.00
CA TRP A 34 3.23 -9.98 -2.32
C TRP A 34 2.51 -11.14 -3.01
N CYS A 35 2.44 -11.15 -4.35
CA CYS A 35 1.83 -12.27 -5.06
C CYS A 35 2.53 -13.60 -4.75
N VAL A 36 3.87 -13.61 -4.70
CA VAL A 36 4.64 -14.81 -4.33
C VAL A 36 4.37 -15.21 -2.87
N ALA A 37 4.42 -14.26 -1.94
CA ALA A 37 4.25 -14.52 -0.52
C ALA A 37 2.84 -15.01 -0.15
N LEU A 38 1.83 -14.55 -0.89
CA LEU A 38 0.42 -14.92 -0.71
C LEU A 38 -0.05 -16.03 -1.65
N HIS A 39 0.86 -16.62 -2.43
CA HIS A 39 0.57 -17.68 -3.40
C HIS A 39 -0.51 -17.31 -4.45
N VAL A 40 -0.54 -16.04 -4.84
CA VAL A 40 -1.44 -15.49 -5.85
C VAL A 40 -0.89 -15.82 -7.23
N ALA A 41 -1.61 -16.66 -7.98
CA ALA A 41 -1.20 -17.08 -9.30
C ALA A 41 -1.37 -15.96 -10.34
N PRO A 42 -0.43 -15.81 -11.30
CA PRO A 42 -0.61 -14.88 -12.42
C PRO A 42 -1.92 -15.14 -13.17
N GLY A 43 -2.64 -14.06 -13.49
CA GLY A 43 -3.89 -14.12 -14.25
C GLY A 43 -5.13 -14.53 -13.44
N CYS A 44 -5.05 -14.66 -12.11
CA CYS A 44 -6.24 -14.74 -11.28
C CYS A 44 -6.85 -13.34 -11.03
N PRO A 45 -8.11 -13.24 -10.55
CA PRO A 45 -8.75 -11.95 -10.29
C PRO A 45 -7.95 -11.03 -9.35
N GLN A 46 -7.35 -11.59 -8.29
CA GLN A 46 -6.52 -10.85 -7.33
C GLN A 46 -5.26 -10.26 -8.01
N TRP A 47 -4.61 -11.03 -8.86
CA TRP A 47 -3.46 -10.58 -9.64
C TRP A 47 -3.82 -9.43 -10.59
N TYR A 48 -4.96 -9.51 -11.27
CA TYR A 48 -5.43 -8.42 -12.11
C TYR A 48 -5.78 -7.16 -11.32
N ALA A 49 -6.42 -7.32 -10.15
CA ALA A 49 -6.80 -6.21 -9.29
C ALA A 49 -5.57 -5.43 -8.81
N ILE A 50 -4.59 -6.12 -8.22
CA ILE A 50 -3.36 -5.49 -7.73
C ILE A 50 -2.59 -4.82 -8.87
N THR A 51 -2.42 -5.50 -10.01
CA THR A 51 -1.68 -4.94 -11.15
C THR A 51 -2.40 -3.70 -11.73
N THR A 52 -3.74 -3.73 -11.79
CA THR A 52 -4.53 -2.60 -12.30
C THR A 52 -4.44 -1.39 -11.38
N HIS A 53 -4.61 -1.59 -10.07
CA HIS A 53 -4.53 -0.51 -9.10
C HIS A 53 -3.11 0.06 -8.98
N SER A 54 -2.08 -0.79 -9.06
CA SER A 54 -0.68 -0.35 -9.06
C SER A 54 -0.34 0.48 -10.30
N ASN A 55 -0.77 0.04 -11.48
CA ASN A 55 -0.59 0.83 -12.71
C ASN A 55 -1.34 2.17 -12.64
N ARG A 56 -2.53 2.19 -12.04
CA ARG A 56 -3.29 3.43 -11.83
C ARG A 56 -2.57 4.35 -10.85
N LEU A 57 -2.03 3.82 -9.75
CA LEU A 57 -1.18 4.58 -8.83
C LEU A 57 -0.01 5.22 -9.57
N TRP A 58 0.75 4.41 -10.32
CA TRP A 58 1.88 4.90 -11.10
C TRP A 58 1.50 5.99 -12.10
N GLN A 59 0.41 5.81 -12.84
CA GLN A 59 -0.04 6.78 -13.84
C GLN A 59 -0.42 8.13 -13.21
N HIS A 60 -1.09 8.10 -12.06
CA HIS A 60 -1.62 9.31 -11.41
C HIS A 60 -0.64 10.01 -10.47
N LEU A 61 0.42 9.34 -10.01
CA LEU A 61 1.47 10.01 -9.24
C LEU A 61 2.09 11.15 -10.08
N PRO A 62 2.30 12.36 -9.53
CA PRO A 62 3.13 13.36 -10.18
C PRO A 62 4.57 12.84 -10.25
N GLY A 63 5.28 13.20 -11.30
CA GLY A 63 6.67 12.78 -11.48
C GLY A 63 7.31 13.53 -12.64
N ARG A 64 8.62 13.41 -12.73
CA ARG A 64 9.41 13.99 -13.81
C ARG A 64 9.93 12.90 -14.73
N ILE A 65 10.24 13.27 -15.96
CA ILE A 65 10.94 12.40 -16.89
C ILE A 65 12.44 12.55 -16.65
N ASP A 66 13.14 11.45 -16.45
CA ASP A 66 14.59 11.42 -16.31
C ASP A 66 15.31 11.48 -17.66
N GLU A 67 16.65 11.41 -17.64
CA GLU A 67 17.47 11.46 -18.86
C GLU A 67 17.24 10.27 -19.80
N ALA A 68 16.76 9.12 -19.27
CA ALA A 68 16.44 7.94 -20.05
C ALA A 68 15.04 8.00 -20.69
N GLY A 69 14.23 9.00 -20.32
CA GLY A 69 12.86 9.12 -20.78
C GLY A 69 11.85 8.42 -19.87
N ASP A 70 12.29 7.91 -18.72
CA ASP A 70 11.44 7.20 -17.78
C ASP A 70 10.86 8.16 -16.73
N LYS A 71 9.60 7.93 -16.36
CA LYS A 71 8.99 8.67 -15.26
C LYS A 71 9.63 8.23 -13.94
N VAL A 72 10.00 9.20 -13.12
CA VAL A 72 10.49 9.01 -11.74
C VAL A 72 9.70 9.92 -10.80
N VAL A 73 9.41 9.41 -9.60
CA VAL A 73 8.66 10.13 -8.57
C VAL A 73 9.59 10.38 -7.40
N SER A 74 9.84 11.65 -7.09
CA SER A 74 10.62 12.04 -5.91
C SER A 74 9.78 12.06 -4.64
N LEU A 75 10.41 12.18 -3.48
CA LEU A 75 9.70 12.34 -2.21
C LEU A 75 8.76 13.55 -2.21
N ASP A 76 9.18 14.68 -2.79
CA ASP A 76 8.33 15.88 -2.83
C ASP A 76 7.12 15.68 -3.75
N ASP A 77 7.29 15.00 -4.88
CA ASP A 77 6.18 14.61 -5.75
C ASP A 77 5.20 13.69 -4.99
N TRP A 78 5.73 12.71 -4.25
CA TRP A 78 4.93 11.79 -3.44
C TRP A 78 4.12 12.51 -2.36
N VAL A 79 4.74 13.42 -1.60
CA VAL A 79 4.05 14.20 -0.56
C VAL A 79 2.99 15.10 -1.18
N ALA A 80 3.33 15.83 -2.25
CA ALA A 80 2.38 16.70 -2.95
C ALA A 80 1.18 15.92 -3.52
N ALA A 81 1.37 14.69 -3.99
CA ALA A 81 0.27 13.84 -4.44
C ALA A 81 -0.70 13.51 -3.30
N HIS A 82 -0.17 13.24 -2.10
CA HIS A 82 -0.99 12.86 -0.95
C HIS A 82 -1.60 14.04 -0.21
N ASP A 83 -1.16 15.27 -0.49
CA ASP A 83 -1.85 16.50 -0.10
C ASP A 83 -3.16 16.71 -0.90
N ASP A 84 -3.31 16.07 -2.05
CA ASP A 84 -4.56 16.06 -2.82
C ASP A 84 -5.48 14.91 -2.36
N TRP A 85 -6.60 15.26 -1.71
CA TRP A 85 -7.57 14.28 -1.25
C TRP A 85 -8.21 13.49 -2.40
N ASP A 86 -8.40 14.09 -3.58
CA ASP A 86 -8.99 13.39 -4.72
C ASP A 86 -8.04 12.27 -5.21
N PHE A 87 -6.72 12.52 -5.18
CA PHE A 87 -5.72 11.48 -5.45
C PHE A 87 -5.77 10.38 -4.39
N VAL A 88 -5.79 10.75 -3.11
CA VAL A 88 -5.84 9.78 -2.00
C VAL A 88 -7.05 8.87 -2.12
N GLU A 89 -8.25 9.45 -2.26
CA GLU A 89 -9.52 8.72 -2.28
C GLU A 89 -9.65 7.83 -3.52
N ARG A 90 -9.22 8.32 -4.69
CA ARG A 90 -9.46 7.63 -5.97
C ARG A 90 -8.33 6.72 -6.41
N VAL A 91 -7.14 6.86 -5.82
CA VAL A 91 -5.93 6.19 -6.28
C VAL A 91 -5.22 5.47 -5.12
N ALA A 92 -4.81 6.18 -4.07
CA ALA A 92 -4.02 5.59 -2.99
C ALA A 92 -4.82 4.62 -2.10
N MET A 93 -6.04 4.97 -1.73
CA MET A 93 -6.92 4.10 -0.92
C MET A 93 -7.32 2.82 -1.66
N PRO A 94 -7.82 2.86 -2.92
CA PRO A 94 -8.13 1.64 -3.67
C PRO A 94 -6.92 0.73 -3.85
N TRP A 95 -5.73 1.32 -3.99
CA TRP A 95 -4.49 0.57 -4.02
C TRP A 95 -4.25 -0.20 -2.71
N ALA A 96 -4.25 0.49 -1.57
CA ALA A 96 -4.05 -0.14 -0.25
C ALA A 96 -5.11 -1.23 0.04
N VAL A 97 -6.37 -0.99 -0.33
CA VAL A 97 -7.45 -1.97 -0.18
C VAL A 97 -7.26 -3.16 -1.11
N SER A 98 -6.73 -2.98 -2.33
CA SER A 98 -6.43 -4.11 -3.22
C SER A 98 -5.32 -5.03 -2.67
N VAL A 99 -4.36 -4.47 -1.92
CA VAL A 99 -3.33 -5.26 -1.21
C VAL A 99 -3.96 -6.12 -0.12
N PHE A 100 -4.96 -5.58 0.60
CA PHE A 100 -5.73 -6.33 1.58
C PHE A 100 -6.57 -7.43 0.91
N ASP A 101 -7.35 -7.08 -0.10
CA ASP A 101 -8.24 -7.99 -0.84
C ASP A 101 -7.47 -9.14 -1.50
N MET A 102 -6.19 -8.94 -1.82
CA MET A 102 -5.31 -9.97 -2.38
C MET A 102 -5.07 -11.15 -1.42
N GLY A 103 -5.00 -10.90 -0.12
CA GLY A 103 -4.81 -11.92 0.91
C GLY A 103 -6.11 -12.40 1.57
N ALA A 104 -7.24 -11.83 1.15
CA ALA A 104 -8.52 -12.12 1.76
C ALA A 104 -9.01 -13.55 1.43
N ASP A 105 -9.69 -14.17 2.39
CA ASP A 105 -10.33 -15.46 2.22
C ASP A 105 -11.67 -15.37 1.44
N GLY A 106 -12.42 -16.47 1.37
CA GLY A 106 -13.71 -16.53 0.68
C GLY A 106 -14.80 -15.62 1.27
N GLU A 107 -14.59 -15.08 2.47
CA GLU A 107 -15.50 -14.16 3.16
C GLU A 107 -14.99 -12.71 3.10
N GLY A 108 -13.86 -12.46 2.42
CA GLY A 108 -13.28 -11.13 2.31
C GLY A 108 -12.49 -10.69 3.55
N ARG A 109 -12.02 -11.65 4.36
CA ARG A 109 -11.29 -11.39 5.60
C ARG A 109 -9.83 -11.77 5.52
N VAL A 110 -8.98 -11.06 6.25
CA VAL A 110 -7.53 -11.28 6.32
C VAL A 110 -7.16 -11.80 7.70
N SER A 111 -6.57 -12.99 7.78
CA SER A 111 -6.08 -13.54 9.05
C SER A 111 -4.79 -12.85 9.52
N LEU A 112 -4.47 -12.98 10.81
CA LEU A 112 -3.19 -12.48 11.37
C LEU A 112 -1.98 -13.00 10.59
N GLN A 113 -1.98 -14.26 10.16
CA GLN A 113 -0.86 -14.82 9.40
C GLN A 113 -0.67 -14.10 8.07
N VAL A 114 -1.77 -13.87 7.33
CA VAL A 114 -1.73 -13.16 6.05
C VAL A 114 -1.28 -11.71 6.26
N TRP A 115 -1.84 -11.03 7.27
CA TRP A 115 -1.44 -9.68 7.63
C TRP A 115 0.07 -9.58 7.90
N MET A 116 0.59 -10.40 8.80
CA MET A 116 2.03 -10.40 9.14
C MET A 116 2.91 -10.71 7.93
N THR A 117 2.46 -11.59 7.04
CA THR A 117 3.16 -11.93 5.79
C THR A 117 3.24 -10.70 4.88
N THR A 118 2.11 -10.05 4.61
CA THR A 118 2.05 -8.84 3.78
C THR A 118 2.91 -7.71 4.34
N GLN A 119 2.85 -7.50 5.66
CA GLN A 119 3.62 -6.46 6.34
C GLN A 119 5.13 -6.74 6.32
N SER A 120 5.53 -8.01 6.42
CA SER A 120 6.95 -8.39 6.33
C SER A 120 7.53 -8.17 4.93
N VAL A 121 6.75 -8.38 3.86
CA VAL A 121 7.18 -8.10 2.48
C VAL A 121 7.47 -6.62 2.25
N SER A 122 6.73 -5.74 2.93
CA SER A 122 6.86 -4.28 2.87
C SER A 122 7.86 -3.72 3.88
N ASP A 123 8.70 -4.58 4.47
CA ASP A 123 9.66 -4.26 5.53
C ASP A 123 9.02 -3.49 6.71
N TYR A 124 7.75 -3.79 7.03
CA TYR A 124 7.06 -3.19 8.16
C TYR A 124 7.46 -3.85 9.48
N PRO A 125 7.79 -3.06 10.53
CA PRO A 125 8.20 -3.63 11.81
C PRO A 125 7.14 -4.59 12.37
N GLN A 126 7.54 -5.83 12.66
CA GLN A 126 6.60 -6.88 13.06
C GLN A 126 5.82 -6.55 14.34
N VAL A 127 6.46 -5.90 15.32
CA VAL A 127 5.80 -5.48 16.56
C VAL A 127 4.69 -4.46 16.27
N ALA A 128 5.01 -3.41 15.51
CA ALA A 128 4.03 -2.40 15.13
C ALA A 128 2.91 -2.97 14.24
N SER A 129 3.23 -3.95 13.39
CA SER A 129 2.26 -4.68 12.58
C SER A 129 1.29 -5.49 13.44
N LEU A 130 1.78 -6.19 14.47
CA LEU A 130 0.95 -6.93 15.41
C LEU A 130 0.06 -5.99 16.24
N GLU A 131 0.61 -4.88 16.73
CA GLU A 131 -0.16 -3.87 17.47
C GLU A 131 -1.28 -3.25 16.61
N ALA A 132 -0.99 -2.97 15.33
CA ALA A 132 -2.00 -2.49 14.39
C ALA A 132 -3.08 -3.54 14.15
N PHE A 133 -2.72 -4.81 13.99
CA PHE A 133 -3.68 -5.90 13.85
C PHE A 133 -4.61 -5.98 15.07
N GLN A 134 -4.04 -6.03 16.28
CA GLN A 134 -4.80 -6.13 17.52
C GLN A 134 -5.76 -4.95 17.74
N ARG A 135 -5.42 -3.77 17.19
CA ARG A 135 -6.30 -2.59 17.24
C ARG A 135 -7.48 -2.71 16.28
N LEU A 136 -7.29 -3.37 15.14
CA LEU A 136 -8.31 -3.53 14.11
C LEU A 136 -9.20 -4.76 14.34
N ASP A 137 -8.66 -5.81 14.98
CA ASP A 137 -9.37 -7.01 15.41
C ASP A 137 -10.15 -6.74 16.71
N GLU A 138 -11.19 -5.89 16.62
CA GLU A 138 -11.98 -5.45 17.78
C GLU A 138 -12.71 -6.61 18.49
N ASN A 139 -13.08 -7.67 17.74
CA ASN A 139 -13.79 -8.82 18.28
C ASN A 139 -12.84 -9.94 18.77
N GLY A 140 -11.54 -9.86 18.44
CA GLY A 140 -10.52 -10.82 18.85
C GLY A 140 -10.65 -12.19 18.17
N ASP A 141 -11.27 -12.25 16.98
CA ASP A 141 -11.47 -13.51 16.27
C ASP A 141 -10.26 -13.93 15.42
N GLY A 142 -9.23 -13.08 15.35
CA GLY A 142 -8.00 -13.33 14.60
C GLY A 142 -8.11 -13.01 13.11
N TYR A 143 -9.15 -12.30 12.69
CA TYR A 143 -9.38 -11.83 11.32
C TYR A 143 -9.68 -10.34 11.28
N LEU A 144 -9.30 -9.72 10.16
CA LEU A 144 -9.69 -8.36 9.84
C LEU A 144 -10.74 -8.40 8.75
N ASP A 145 -11.81 -7.66 8.95
CA ASP A 145 -12.79 -7.37 7.91
C ASP A 145 -12.32 -6.20 7.03
N ARG A 146 -12.76 -6.21 5.78
CA ARG A 146 -12.43 -5.17 4.79
C ARG A 146 -12.86 -3.77 5.19
N GLU A 147 -14.03 -3.63 5.83
CA GLU A 147 -14.60 -2.33 6.20
C GLU A 147 -13.79 -1.63 7.32
N PRO A 148 -13.50 -2.26 8.46
CA PRO A 148 -12.57 -1.72 9.47
C PRO A 148 -11.21 -1.34 8.88
N PHE A 149 -10.64 -2.18 8.00
CA PHE A 149 -9.37 -1.86 7.34
C PHE A 149 -9.48 -0.63 6.44
N THR A 150 -10.53 -0.54 5.63
CA THR A 150 -10.75 0.62 4.73
C THR A 150 -10.88 1.91 5.54
N LYS A 151 -11.64 1.88 6.64
CA LYS A 151 -11.78 3.00 7.55
C LYS A 151 -10.45 3.39 8.21
N TYR A 152 -9.64 2.41 8.61
CA TYR A 152 -8.31 2.67 9.16
C TYR A 152 -7.38 3.38 8.18
N ILE A 153 -7.40 2.97 6.90
CA ILE A 153 -6.64 3.64 5.84
C ILE A 153 -7.18 5.05 5.59
N GLU A 154 -8.50 5.22 5.56
CA GLU A 154 -9.12 6.54 5.43
C GLU A 154 -8.71 7.47 6.58
N ASP A 155 -8.81 6.99 7.83
CA ASP A 155 -8.43 7.72 9.03
C ASP A 155 -6.93 8.06 9.03
N PHE A 156 -6.07 7.15 8.53
CA PHE A 156 -4.64 7.42 8.35
C PHE A 156 -4.41 8.63 7.44
N TYR A 157 -5.04 8.68 6.27
CA TYR A 157 -4.86 9.79 5.34
C TYR A 157 -5.59 11.07 5.80
N ARG A 158 -6.75 10.94 6.46
CA ARG A 158 -7.54 12.07 6.95
C ARG A 158 -6.93 12.74 8.17
N ARG A 159 -6.31 11.99 9.08
CA ARG A 159 -5.71 12.51 10.33
C ARG A 159 -4.96 13.80 10.04
N THR A 160 -5.50 14.94 10.44
CA THR A 160 -4.85 16.25 10.28
C THR A 160 -3.64 16.25 11.18
N GLY A 161 -2.45 16.50 10.62
CA GLY A 161 -1.25 16.76 11.41
C GLY A 161 -1.51 17.94 12.34
N ASP A 162 -1.73 17.63 13.62
CA ASP A 162 -1.59 18.55 14.74
C ASP A 162 -0.12 18.57 15.18
#